data_AF-A0ABD0P1B7-F1
#
_entry.id   AF-A0ABD0P1B7-F1
#
_cell.length_a   1.000
_cell.length_b   1.000
_cell.length_c   1.000
_cell.angle_alpha   90.00
_cell.angle_beta   90.00
_cell.angle_gamma   90.00
#
_symmetry.space_group_name_H-M   'P 1'
#
loop_
_entity.id
_entity.type
_entity.pdbx_description
1 polymer ?
#
loop_
_entity_poly.entity_id
_entity_poly.type
_entity_poly.pdbx_seq_one_letter_code
_entity_poly.pdbx_strand_id
1 'polypeptide(L)' 'ELPKYLRGYHKCSREEVFQLGALIYRVKFEDDKSHFPSIPKMLKELIPQDLIRQLSPDDWKR' A
#
# COMPACT_ATOMS: atom_id res chain seq x y z
N GLU A 1 -15.55 -4.02 -6.34
CA GLU A 1 -14.56 -3.68 -7.40
C GLU A 1 -13.10 -3.60 -6.93
N LEU A 2 -12.84 -3.60 -5.61
CA LEU A 2 -11.51 -3.70 -4.99
C LEU A 2 -10.55 -4.81 -5.51
N PRO A 3 -10.99 -6.03 -5.90
CA PRO A 3 -10.04 -7.07 -6.31
C PRO A 3 -9.31 -6.79 -7.63
N LYS A 4 -9.80 -5.85 -8.47
CA LYS A 4 -9.14 -5.51 -9.74
C LYS A 4 -7.93 -4.59 -9.54
N TYR A 5 -8.01 -3.66 -8.57
CA TYR A 5 -6.92 -2.74 -8.24
C TYR A 5 -5.73 -3.47 -7.61
N LEU A 6 -5.98 -4.28 -6.58
CA LEU A 6 -4.94 -5.07 -5.90
C LEU A 6 -4.28 -6.13 -6.79
N ARG A 7 -4.99 -6.58 -7.85
CA ARG A 7 -4.44 -7.49 -8.87
C ARG A 7 -3.53 -6.80 -9.89
N GLY A 8 -3.38 -5.47 -9.88
CA GLY A 8 -2.48 -4.77 -10.80
C GLY A 8 -3.03 -4.61 -12.23
N TYR A 9 -4.34 -4.75 -12.44
CA TYR A 9 -4.95 -4.54 -13.76
C TYR A 9 -5.04 -3.06 -14.17
N HIS A 10 -4.70 -2.13 -13.27
CA HIS A 10 -4.67 -0.70 -13.54
C HIS A 10 -3.23 -0.21 -13.57
N LYS A 11 -2.85 0.52 -14.62
CA LYS A 11 -1.61 1.31 -14.63
C LYS A 11 -1.77 2.46 -13.64
N CYS A 12 -1.29 2.27 -12.43
CA CYS A 12 -1.18 3.35 -11.43
C CYS A 12 0.26 3.85 -11.38
N SER A 13 0.43 5.16 -11.35
CA SER A 13 1.74 5.79 -11.10
C SER A 13 2.17 5.57 -9.66
N ARG A 14 3.48 5.61 -9.38
CA ARG A 14 3.98 5.40 -8.00
C ARG A 14 3.36 6.38 -7.00
N GLU A 15 3.23 7.66 -7.36
CA GLU A 15 2.57 8.68 -6.51
C GLU A 15 1.13 8.32 -6.15
N GLU A 16 0.33 7.89 -7.12
CA GLU A 16 -1.05 7.45 -6.89
C GLU A 16 -1.09 6.27 -5.92
N VAL A 17 -0.14 5.35 -6.04
CA VAL A 17 -0.04 4.17 -5.17
C VAL A 17 0.34 4.56 -3.75
N PHE A 18 1.24 5.53 -3.57
CA PHE A 18 1.56 6.08 -2.26
C PHE A 18 0.34 6.80 -1.65
N GLN A 19 -0.38 7.62 -2.42
CA GLN A 19 -1.59 8.27 -1.95
C GLN A 19 -2.68 7.27 -1.58
N LEU A 20 -2.93 6.27 -2.43
CA LEU A 20 -3.92 5.22 -2.16
C LEU A 20 -3.51 4.35 -0.97
N GLY A 21 -2.25 3.97 -0.86
CA GLY A 21 -1.72 3.24 0.29
C GLY A 21 -1.88 4.02 1.60
N ALA A 22 -1.58 5.33 1.58
CA ALA A 22 -1.78 6.22 2.72
C ALA A 22 -3.26 6.40 3.08
N LEU A 23 -4.15 6.50 2.08
CA LEU A 23 -5.60 6.57 2.29
C LEU A 23 -6.14 5.27 2.89
N ILE A 24 -5.74 4.12 2.37
CA ILE A 24 -6.17 2.82 2.89
C ILE A 24 -5.64 2.63 4.31
N TYR A 25 -4.40 3.01 4.59
CA TYR A 25 -3.82 2.95 5.93
C TYR A 25 -4.62 3.84 6.90
N ARG A 26 -4.90 5.09 6.51
CA ARG A 26 -5.69 6.02 7.33
C ARG A 26 -7.12 5.52 7.58
N VAL A 27 -7.75 4.88 6.61
CA VAL A 27 -9.09 4.30 6.79
C VAL A 27 -9.06 3.06 7.69
N LYS A 28 -7.98 2.26 7.65
CA LYS A 28 -7.85 1.04 8.48
C LYS A 28 -7.36 1.31 9.92
N PHE A 29 -6.41 2.22 10.08
CA PHE A 29 -5.62 2.41 11.31
C PHE A 29 -5.61 3.87 11.80
N GLU A 30 -6.33 4.78 11.13
CA GLU A 30 -6.38 6.20 11.48
C GLU A 30 -4.97 6.84 11.51
N ASP A 31 -4.64 7.61 12.55
CA ASP A 31 -3.29 8.16 12.80
C ASP A 31 -2.48 7.29 13.78
N ASP A 32 -2.86 6.02 13.97
CA ASP A 32 -2.17 5.18 14.93
C ASP A 32 -0.79 4.76 14.39
N LYS A 33 0.25 5.34 15.00
CA LYS A 33 1.65 5.12 14.61
C LYS A 33 2.21 3.81 15.14
N SER A 34 1.50 3.12 16.02
CA SER A 34 1.93 1.84 16.61
C SER A 34 1.93 0.73 15.56
N HIS A 35 1.18 0.90 14.46
CA HIS A 35 1.10 -0.05 13.36
C HIS A 35 2.15 0.17 12.25
N PHE A 36 2.98 1.21 12.34
CA PHE A 36 4.10 1.47 11.41
C PHE A 36 5.07 0.28 11.25
N PRO A 37 5.51 -0.43 12.32
CA PRO A 37 6.31 -1.63 12.16
C PRO A 37 5.56 -2.80 11.49
N SER A 38 4.24 -2.76 11.47
CA SER A 38 3.39 -3.78 10.83
C SER A 38 3.10 -3.49 9.36
N ILE A 39 3.32 -2.25 8.87
CA ILE A 39 3.14 -1.85 7.46
C ILE A 39 3.71 -2.89 6.47
N PRO A 40 4.96 -3.38 6.62
CA PRO A 40 5.54 -4.38 5.72
C PRO A 40 4.68 -5.65 5.56
N LYS A 41 4.02 -6.09 6.62
CA LYS A 41 3.18 -7.31 6.63
C LYS A 41 1.83 -7.09 5.95
N MET A 42 1.35 -5.86 5.95
CA MET A 42 0.06 -5.45 5.38
C MET A 42 0.20 -4.68 4.07
N LEU A 43 1.42 -4.51 3.53
CA LEU A 43 1.66 -3.92 2.20
C LEU A 43 0.79 -4.57 1.12
N LYS A 44 0.63 -5.89 1.15
CA LYS A 44 -0.24 -6.67 0.25
C LYS A 44 -1.72 -6.29 0.27
N GLU A 45 -2.16 -5.61 1.33
CA GLU A 45 -3.53 -5.11 1.50
C GLU A 45 -3.64 -3.61 1.22
N LEU A 46 -2.52 -2.88 1.22
CA LEU A 46 -2.45 -1.44 0.97
C LEU A 46 -2.11 -1.15 -0.51
N ILE A 47 -1.35 -2.04 -1.14
CA ILE A 47 -0.66 -1.79 -2.41
C ILE A 47 -0.85 -3.01 -3.33
N PRO A 48 -1.00 -2.83 -4.66
CA PRO A 48 -1.08 -3.93 -5.59
C PRO A 48 0.19 -4.78 -5.59
N GLN A 49 0.02 -6.10 -5.68
CA GLN A 49 1.14 -7.05 -5.56
C GLN A 49 2.22 -6.89 -6.63
N ASP A 50 1.83 -6.42 -7.82
CA ASP A 50 2.75 -6.09 -8.92
C ASP A 50 3.71 -4.94 -8.54
N LEU A 51 3.21 -3.94 -7.82
CA LEU A 51 3.95 -2.77 -7.37
C LEU A 51 4.77 -3.06 -6.12
N ILE A 52 4.28 -3.91 -5.21
CA ILE A 52 5.06 -4.36 -4.04
C ILE A 52 6.36 -5.01 -4.47
N ARG A 53 6.38 -5.70 -5.62
CA ARG A 53 7.61 -6.30 -6.15
C ARG A 53 8.58 -5.28 -6.77
N GLN A 54 8.16 -4.04 -7.00
CA GLN A 54 9.02 -3.00 -7.59
C GLN A 54 9.92 -2.31 -6.55
N LEU A 55 9.54 -2.30 -5.28
CA LEU A 55 10.28 -1.63 -4.21
C LEU A 55 10.41 -2.56 -3.00
N SER A 56 11.47 -2.37 -2.21
CA SER A 56 11.62 -3.10 -0.95
C SER A 56 10.54 -2.66 0.04
N PRO A 57 10.10 -3.55 0.96
CA PRO A 57 9.14 -3.19 2.00
C PRO A 57 9.60 -2.02 2.88
N ASP A 58 10.91 -1.86 3.08
CA ASP A 58 11.49 -0.70 3.76
C ASP A 58 11.35 0.61 2.97
N ASP A 59 11.46 0.58 1.63
CA ASP A 59 11.23 1.76 0.78
C ASP A 59 9.77 2.19 0.76
N TRP A 60 8.83 1.24 0.93
CA TRP A 60 7.41 1.56 1.07
C TRP A 60 7.04 2.21 2.40
N LYS A 61 7.84 1.99 3.45
CA LYS A 61 7.66 2.63 4.76
C LYS A 61 8.20 4.07 4.77
N ARG A 62 9.01 4.42 3.78
CA ARG A 62 9.90 5.57 3.80
C ARG A 62 9.20 6.90 3.53
#